data_AF-A0A9D8H496-F1
#
_entry.id   AF-A0A9D8H496-F1
#
_cell.length_a   1.000
_cell.length_b   1.000
_cell.length_c   1.000
_cell.angle_alpha   90.00
_cell.angle_beta   90.00
_cell.angle_gamma   90.00
#
_symmetry.space_group_name_H-M   'P 1'
#
loop_
_entity.id
_entity.type
_entity.pdbx_description
1 polymer ?
#
loop_
_entity_poly.entity_id
_entity_poly.type
_entity_poly.pdbx_seq_one_letter_code
_entity_poly.pdbx_strand_id
1 'polypeptide(L)' 'RGPLDPGSGGARRAARELLAVQSSDWAFMDHRRQAGDYPYSRVTAHSQDLVEAIARPERADPRVRGLAPDLSLAPLLEP' A
#
# COMPACT_ATOMS: atom_id res chain seq x y z
N ARG A 1 -8.86 12.20 18.07
CA ARG A 1 -8.73 11.16 17.01
C ARG A 1 -7.26 10.78 16.92
N GLY A 2 -6.93 9.50 17.04
CA GLY A 2 -5.55 9.01 16.93
C GLY A 2 -5.07 8.97 15.46
N PRO A 3 -3.76 8.78 15.22
CA PRO A 3 -3.17 8.81 13.87
C PRO A 3 -3.67 7.71 12.93
N LEU A 4 -4.31 6.66 13.46
CA LEU A 4 -4.90 5.57 12.68
C LEU A 4 -6.36 5.36 13.09
N ASP A 5 -7.20 6.36 12.85
CA ASP A 5 -8.65 6.16 12.90
C ASP A 5 -9.03 5.16 11.78
N PRO A 6 -9.68 4.01 12.07
CA PRO A 6 -10.10 3.02 11.06
C PRO A 6 -11.08 3.60 10.01
N GLY A 7 -11.69 4.76 10.31
CA GLY A 7 -12.46 5.55 9.36
C GLY A 7 -11.64 6.45 8.43
N SER A 8 -10.32 6.61 8.65
CA SER A 8 -9.48 7.54 7.89
C SER A 8 -9.07 6.99 6.54
N GLY A 9 -9.17 7.83 5.50
CA GLY A 9 -8.73 7.48 4.15
C GLY A 9 -7.25 7.06 4.09
N GLY A 10 -6.40 7.70 4.90
CA GLY A 10 -4.98 7.37 5.02
C GLY A 10 -4.70 5.97 5.54
N ALA A 11 -5.41 5.46 6.55
CA ALA A 11 -5.23 4.09 7.03
C ALA A 11 -5.58 3.05 5.94
N ARG A 12 -6.64 3.32 5.16
CA ARG A 12 -7.00 2.46 4.01
C ARG A 12 -5.99 2.56 2.88
N ARG A 13 -5.42 3.75 2.63
CA ARG A 13 -4.31 3.91 1.66
C ARG A 13 -3.10 3.10 2.11
N ALA A 14 -2.64 3.29 3.34
CA ALA A 14 -1.50 2.56 3.90
C ALA A 14 -1.69 1.04 3.80
N ALA A 15 -2.87 0.51 4.15
CA ALA A 15 -3.13 -0.91 4.03
C ALA A 15 -3.10 -1.41 2.57
N ARG A 16 -3.60 -0.63 1.60
CA ARG A 16 -3.48 -0.97 0.17
C ARG A 16 -2.05 -0.94 -0.33
N GLU A 17 -1.28 0.06 0.06
CA GLU A 17 0.14 0.16 -0.29
C GLU A 17 0.94 -0.99 0.31
N LEU A 18 0.63 -1.38 1.56
CA LEU A 18 1.23 -2.54 2.21
C LEU A 18 0.94 -3.85 1.45
N LEU A 19 -0.29 -4.05 0.97
CA LEU A 19 -0.64 -5.19 0.13
C LEU A 19 0.13 -5.17 -1.20
N ALA A 20 0.26 -4.00 -1.82
CA ALA A 20 1.01 -3.85 -3.06
C ALA A 20 2.50 -4.17 -2.85
N VAL A 21 3.15 -3.63 -1.81
CA VAL A 21 4.56 -3.88 -1.48
C VAL A 21 4.84 -5.37 -1.26
N GLN A 22 3.94 -6.08 -0.59
CA GLN A 22 4.10 -7.50 -0.28
C GLN A 22 3.84 -8.47 -1.44
N SER A 23 3.42 -7.97 -2.61
CA SER A 23 3.16 -8.85 -3.75
C SER A 23 4.43 -9.60 -4.18
N SER A 24 4.35 -10.92 -4.25
CA SER A 24 5.44 -11.78 -4.71
C SER A 24 5.77 -11.60 -6.19
N ASP A 25 4.84 -11.03 -6.96
CA ASP A 25 5.02 -10.77 -8.39
C ASP A 25 6.22 -9.87 -8.67
N TRP A 26 6.54 -8.92 -7.77
CA TRP A 26 7.71 -8.05 -7.93
C TRP A 26 9.01 -8.86 -7.96
N ALA A 27 9.20 -9.74 -6.98
CA ALA A 27 10.37 -10.61 -6.89
C ALA A 27 10.42 -11.61 -8.05
N PHE A 28 9.26 -12.11 -8.48
CA PHE A 28 9.19 -13.01 -9.63
C PHE A 28 9.60 -12.31 -10.93
N MET A 29 9.09 -11.09 -11.19
CA MET A 29 9.42 -10.32 -12.39
C MET A 29 10.90 -9.91 -12.42
N ASP A 30 11.46 -9.51 -11.28
CA ASP A 30 12.89 -9.19 -11.14
C ASP A 30 13.76 -10.42 -11.43
N HIS A 31 13.46 -11.55 -10.78
CA HIS A 31 14.17 -12.81 -10.98
C HIS A 31 14.14 -13.27 -12.46
N ARG A 32 13.00 -13.10 -13.14
CA ARG A 32 12.83 -13.45 -14.55
C ARG A 32 13.41 -12.41 -15.52
N ARG A 33 13.80 -11.22 -15.04
CA ARG A 33 14.29 -10.09 -15.85
C ARG A 33 13.36 -9.68 -17.00
N GLN A 34 12.04 -9.80 -16.79
CA GLN A 34 11.05 -9.58 -17.86
C GLN A 34 10.65 -8.12 -18.06
N ALA A 35 10.91 -7.26 -17.07
CA ALA A 35 10.40 -5.90 -17.05
C ALA A 35 11.46 -4.83 -16.71
N GLY A 36 12.75 -5.18 -16.83
CA GLY A 36 13.86 -4.28 -16.46
C GLY A 36 13.69 -3.75 -15.03
N ASP A 37 13.86 -2.43 -14.85
CA ASP A 37 13.78 -1.76 -13.55
C ASP A 37 12.33 -1.52 -13.06
N TYR A 38 11.33 -1.92 -13.84
CA TYR A 38 9.92 -1.69 -13.50
C TYR A 38 9.53 -2.29 -12.14
N PRO A 39 9.81 -3.57 -11.81
CA PRO A 39 9.40 -4.15 -10.54
C PRO A 39 10.03 -3.42 -9.34
N TYR A 40 11.31 -3.08 -9.45
CA TYR A 40 12.02 -2.28 -8.45
C TYR A 40 11.38 -0.89 -8.28
N SER A 41 11.19 -0.17 -9.37
CA SER A 41 10.60 1.17 -9.35
C SER A 41 9.20 1.18 -8.73
N ARG A 42 8.39 0.15 -9.03
CA ARG A 42 7.03 0.01 -8.49
C ARG A 42 7.02 -0.31 -7.01
N VAL A 43 7.81 -1.29 -6.54
CA VAL A 43 7.85 -1.62 -5.12
C VAL A 43 8.39 -0.46 -4.29
N THR A 44 9.39 0.27 -4.80
CA THR A 44 9.90 1.48 -4.13
C THR A 44 8.84 2.58 -4.04
N ALA A 45 8.11 2.86 -5.13
CA ALA A 45 7.04 3.86 -5.11
C ALA A 45 5.93 3.50 -4.11
N HIS A 46 5.45 2.25 -4.13
CA HIS A 46 4.46 1.76 -3.17
C HIS A 46 4.97 1.82 -1.72
N SER A 47 6.27 1.59 -1.49
CA SER A 47 6.88 1.70 -0.17
C SER A 47 6.93 3.15 0.34
N GLN A 48 7.21 4.11 -0.55
CA GLN A 48 7.19 5.54 -0.22
C GLN A 48 5.77 6.01 0.10
N ASP A 49 4.80 5.64 -0.74
CA ASP A 49 3.38 5.97 -0.54
C ASP A 49 2.84 5.35 0.76
N LEU A 50 3.26 4.13 1.12
CA LEU A 50 2.94 3.51 2.41
C LEU A 50 3.40 4.36 3.59
N VAL A 51 4.68 4.74 3.60
CA VAL A 51 5.28 5.53 4.68
C VAL A 51 4.62 6.91 4.76
N GLU A 52 4.36 7.55 3.62
CA GLU A 52 3.67 8.84 3.58
C GLU A 52 2.24 8.74 4.11
N ALA A 53 1.48 7.69 3.73
CA ALA A 53 0.12 7.49 4.21
C ALA A 53 0.04 7.24 5.72
N ILE A 54 1.05 6.58 6.30
CA ILE A 54 1.16 6.41 7.76
C ILE A 54 1.52 7.73 8.45
N ALA A 55 2.45 8.50 7.88
CA ALA A 55 2.95 9.73 8.47
C ALA A 55 1.99 10.92 8.33
N ARG A 56 1.21 10.97 7.25
CA ARG A 56 0.32 12.07 6.86
C ARG A 56 -1.03 11.55 6.33
N PRO A 57 -1.80 10.84 7.17
CA PRO A 57 -3.03 10.17 6.74
C PRO A 57 -4.10 11.12 6.20
N GLU A 58 -4.07 12.40 6.58
CA GLU A 58 -4.99 13.44 6.11
C GLU A 58 -4.74 13.90 4.67
N ARG A 59 -3.54 13.65 4.13
CA ARG A 59 -3.16 14.03 2.75
C ARG A 59 -3.27 12.87 1.76
N ALA A 60 -3.47 11.67 2.26
CA ALA A 60 -3.52 10.47 1.44
C ALA A 60 -4.89 10.30 0.77
N ASP A 61 -4.90 10.21 -0.56
CA ASP A 61 -6.05 9.66 -1.27
C ASP A 61 -6.21 8.19 -0.87
N PRO A 62 -7.37 7.77 -0.32
CA PRO A 62 -7.62 6.38 0.06
C PRO A 62 -7.51 5.38 -1.11
N ARG A 63 -7.62 5.85 -2.36
CA ARG A 63 -7.71 4.98 -3.53
C ARG A 63 -6.33 4.62 -4.06
N VAL A 64 -6.12 3.32 -4.24
CA VAL A 64 -5.17 2.77 -5.20
C VAL A 64 -6.02 2.12 -6.29
N ARG A 65 -5.85 2.54 -7.55
CA ARG A 65 -6.81 2.22 -8.62
C ARG A 65 -7.00 0.70 -8.75
N GLY A 66 -8.22 0.23 -8.49
CA GLY A 66 -8.60 -1.19 -8.64
C GLY A 66 -8.11 -2.14 -7.55
N LEU A 67 -7.31 -1.68 -6.58
CA LEU A 67 -6.75 -2.57 -5.56
C LEU A 67 -7.63 -2.62 -4.30
N ALA A 68 -8.14 -3.81 -3.98
CA ALA A 68 -8.96 -4.09 -2.80
C ALA A 68 -10.03 -3.00 -2.55
N PRO A 69 -10.98 -2.79 -3.48
CA PRO A 69 -11.99 -1.72 -3.35
C PRO A 69 -12.79 -1.84 -2.05
N ASP A 70 -13.09 -3.07 -1.63
CA ASP A 70 -13.89 -3.39 -0.44
C ASP A 70 -13.03 -3.71 0.79
N LEU A 71 -11.78 -3.21 0.84
CA LEU A 71 -10.85 -3.46 1.94
C LEU A 71 -11.46 -3.10 3.30
N SER A 72 -11.39 -4.05 4.23
CA SER A 72 -11.62 -3.84 5.66
C SER A 72 -10.29 -3.75 6.41
N LEU A 73 -10.21 -2.85 7.39
CA LEU A 73 -9.05 -2.70 8.26
C LEU A 73 -9.11 -3.56 9.52
N ALA A 74 -10.27 -4.18 9.82
CA ALA A 74 -10.45 -4.98 11.03
C ALA A 74 -9.33 -6.04 11.21
N PRO A 75 -8.93 -6.83 10.19
CA PRO A 75 -7.87 -7.83 10.37
C PRO A 75 -6.48 -7.27 10.73
N LEU A 76 -6.24 -5.97 10.56
CA LEU A 76 -4.97 -5.31 10.87
C LEU A 76 -4.99 -4.56 12.20
N LEU A 77 -6.18 -4.19 12.69
CA LEU A 77 -6.36 -3.29 13.82
C LEU A 77 -7.06 -3.94 15.01
N GLU A 78 -7.75 -5.05 14.79
CA GLU A 78 -8.46 -5.82 15.80
C GLU A 78 -7.70 -7.15 16.01
N PRO A 79 -7.52 -7.59 17.27
CA PRO A 79 -6.80 -8.82 17.60
C PRO A 79 -7.57 -10.10 17.25
#